data_AF-A0A497GN71-F1
#
_entry.id   AF-A0A497GN71-F1
#
_cell.length_a   1.000
_cell.length_b   1.000
_cell.length_c   1.000
_cell.angle_alpha   90.00
_cell.angle_beta   90.00
_cell.angle_gamma   90.00
#
_symmetry.space_group_name_H-M   'P 1'
#
loop_
_entity.id
_entity.type
_entity.pdbx_description
1 polymer ?
#
loop_
_entity_poly.entity_id
_entity_poly.type
_entity_poly.pdbx_seq_one_letter_code
_entity_poly.pdbx_strand_id
1 'polypeptide(L)'
;MVALSSMLVILMANAFIPSYAGEIACLVLTHSKVHDALAPYERTVKLSATQALKLDVADHRETLLAYYRLAYDSMLHNKLDKCAHYVGTLLALMLKAKGYSEQLGSQLLSLLERLDWGSVRLYSDEPEKLIDYWLSYKPKDLEDLAYVYALIALSLLERLPSDSFIRLLHTPRLRELYTISLVLIVITSAYFVVKRVKEEA
;
A
#
# COMPACT_ATOMS: atom_id res chain seq x y z
N MET A 1 3.45 -21.95 33.68
CA MET A 1 2.76 -20.67 33.98
C MET A 1 3.60 -19.44 33.70
N VAL A 2 4.92 -19.42 34.01
CA VAL A 2 5.79 -18.25 33.77
C VAL A 2 5.95 -17.89 32.28
N ALA A 3 6.07 -18.88 31.38
CA ALA A 3 6.17 -18.61 29.94
C ALA A 3 4.90 -17.97 29.35
N LEU A 4 3.71 -18.34 29.84
CA LEU A 4 2.44 -17.80 29.37
C LEU A 4 2.25 -16.36 29.85
N SER A 5 2.67 -16.04 31.09
CA SER A 5 2.63 -14.67 31.61
C SER A 5 3.65 -13.76 30.93
N SER A 6 4.85 -14.25 30.61
CA SER A 6 5.84 -13.50 29.82
C SER A 6 5.36 -13.24 28.38
N MET A 7 4.70 -14.22 27.75
CA MET A 7 4.14 -14.05 26.41
C MET A 7 2.98 -13.04 26.41
N LEU A 8 2.12 -13.05 27.44
CA LEU A 8 1.04 -12.08 27.61
C LEU A 8 1.58 -10.66 27.85
N VAL A 9 2.64 -10.51 28.65
CA VAL A 9 3.30 -9.21 28.90
C VAL A 9 3.98 -8.67 27.64
N ILE A 10 4.58 -9.53 26.81
CA ILE A 10 5.14 -9.13 25.51
C ILE A 10 4.01 -8.77 24.52
N LEU A 11 2.89 -9.51 24.52
CA LEU A 11 1.73 -9.20 23.68
C LEU A 11 1.09 -7.86 24.08
N MET A 12 0.97 -7.60 25.40
CA MET A 12 0.42 -6.37 25.97
C MET A 12 1.39 -5.17 25.80
N ALA A 13 2.70 -5.38 25.89
CA ALA A 13 3.71 -4.35 25.66
C ALA A 13 3.85 -3.96 24.18
N ASN A 14 3.35 -4.79 23.27
CA ASN A 14 3.38 -4.56 21.83
C ASN A 14 2.05 -4.04 21.27
N ALA A 15 1.14 -3.59 22.15
CA ALA A 15 -0.09 -2.89 21.79
C ALA A 15 0.27 -1.50 21.24
N PHE A 16 0.78 -1.48 20.00
CA PHE A 16 0.88 -0.27 19.21
C PHE A 16 -0.53 0.28 19.03
N ILE A 17 -0.80 1.44 19.63
CA ILE A 17 -2.03 2.18 19.39
C ILE A 17 -1.77 3.05 18.15
N PRO A 18 -2.39 2.74 17.01
CA PRO A 18 -2.23 3.53 15.80
C PRO A 18 -2.80 4.93 16.00
N SER A 19 -2.22 5.90 15.31
CA SER A 19 -2.78 7.25 15.27
C SER A 19 -3.96 7.28 14.31
N TYR A 20 -4.80 8.32 14.38
CA TYR A 20 -5.93 8.44 13.44
C TYR A 20 -5.43 8.53 11.99
N ALA A 21 -4.26 9.13 11.74
CA ALA A 21 -3.65 9.11 10.41
C ALA A 21 -3.32 7.69 9.93
N GLY A 22 -2.88 6.81 10.84
CA GLY A 22 -2.66 5.40 10.56
C GLY A 22 -3.94 4.67 10.21
N GLU A 23 -5.02 4.90 10.96
CA GLU A 23 -6.33 4.32 10.66
C GLU A 23 -6.90 4.85 9.33
N ILE A 24 -6.79 6.16 9.07
CA ILE A 24 -7.19 6.76 7.78
C ILE A 24 -6.39 6.15 6.62
N ALA A 25 -5.07 6.00 6.77
CA ALA A 25 -4.23 5.40 5.74
C ALA A 25 -4.67 3.95 5.43
N CYS A 26 -4.95 3.16 6.46
CA CYS A 26 -5.47 1.79 6.29
C CYS A 26 -6.87 1.73 5.72
N LEU A 27 -7.75 2.67 6.07
CA LEU A 27 -9.09 2.76 5.50
C LEU A 27 -9.02 3.01 3.99
N VAL A 28 -8.25 4.02 3.56
CA VAL A 28 -8.02 4.30 2.13
C VAL A 28 -7.40 3.09 1.42
N LEU A 29 -6.42 2.44 2.06
CA LEU A 29 -5.77 1.26 1.50
C LEU A 29 -6.77 0.12 1.25
N THR A 30 -7.70 -0.11 2.17
CA THR A 30 -8.75 -1.14 2.06
C THR A 30 -9.64 -0.95 0.84
N HIS A 31 -9.81 0.28 0.38
CA HIS A 31 -10.60 0.62 -0.80
C HIS A 31 -9.79 0.72 -2.11
N SER A 32 -8.53 0.27 -2.11
CA SER A 32 -7.65 0.34 -3.29
C SER A 32 -7.33 -1.06 -3.85
N LYS A 33 -6.99 -1.14 -5.14
CA LYS A 33 -6.56 -2.40 -5.79
C LYS A 33 -5.29 -3.02 -5.20
N VAL A 34 -4.53 -2.26 -4.41
CA VAL A 34 -3.29 -2.74 -3.78
C VAL A 34 -3.55 -3.37 -2.42
N HIS A 35 -4.80 -3.30 -1.92
CA HIS A 35 -5.21 -3.86 -0.63
C HIS A 35 -4.74 -5.30 -0.47
N ASP A 36 -5.11 -6.19 -1.38
CA ASP A 36 -4.82 -7.63 -1.25
C ASP A 36 -3.32 -7.91 -1.11
N ALA A 37 -2.48 -7.12 -1.80
CA ALA A 37 -1.03 -7.27 -1.71
C ALA A 37 -0.44 -6.72 -0.39
N LEU A 38 -1.07 -5.70 0.19
CA LEU A 38 -0.56 -4.98 1.36
C LEU A 38 -1.31 -5.29 2.66
N ALA A 39 -2.44 -5.98 2.61
CA ALA A 39 -3.25 -6.37 3.77
C ALA A 39 -2.44 -7.13 4.85
N PRO A 40 -1.51 -8.06 4.51
CA PRO A 40 -0.66 -8.70 5.51
C PRO A 40 0.27 -7.73 6.26
N TYR A 41 0.47 -6.52 5.73
CA TYR A 41 1.37 -5.50 6.24
C TYR A 41 0.62 -4.29 6.82
N GLU A 42 -0.67 -4.44 7.14
CA GLU A 42 -1.51 -3.37 7.73
C GLU A 42 -0.81 -2.68 8.92
N ARG A 43 -0.20 -3.47 9.82
CA ARG A 43 0.54 -2.93 10.97
C ARG A 43 1.70 -2.02 10.55
N THR A 44 2.43 -2.38 9.49
CA THR A 44 3.53 -1.57 8.95
C THR A 44 2.99 -0.27 8.36
N VAL A 45 1.85 -0.30 7.68
CA VAL A 45 1.17 0.91 7.16
C VAL A 45 0.79 1.84 8.31
N LYS A 46 0.09 1.34 9.33
CA LYS A 46 -0.33 2.16 10.48
C LYS A 46 0.87 2.77 11.22
N LEU A 47 1.91 1.97 11.45
CA LEU A 47 3.11 2.42 12.17
C LEU A 47 3.90 3.48 11.39
N SER A 48 4.11 3.26 10.09
CA SER A 48 4.81 4.22 9.24
C SER A 48 4.04 5.53 9.07
N ALA A 49 2.71 5.47 8.97
CA ALA A 49 1.84 6.65 8.96
C ALA A 49 1.97 7.46 10.25
N THR A 50 1.88 6.82 11.43
CA THR A 50 2.07 7.47 12.73
C THR A 50 3.46 8.12 12.85
N GLN A 51 4.51 7.44 12.38
CA GLN A 51 5.88 7.98 12.42
C GLN A 51 6.06 9.16 11.47
N ALA A 52 5.42 9.13 10.30
CA ALA A 52 5.52 10.18 9.29
C ALA A 52 5.01 11.54 9.78
N LEU A 53 4.04 11.56 10.69
CA LEU A 53 3.55 12.81 11.29
C LEU A 53 4.66 13.60 11.99
N LYS A 54 5.70 12.92 12.49
CA LYS A 54 6.84 13.53 13.19
C LYS A 54 7.93 14.05 12.25
N LEU A 55 7.90 13.71 10.97
CA LEU A 55 8.93 14.12 10.00
C LEU A 55 8.80 15.60 9.69
N ASP A 56 9.87 16.37 9.85
CA ASP A 56 9.88 17.75 9.35
C ASP A 56 10.12 17.76 7.84
N VAL A 57 9.24 18.42 7.09
CA VAL A 57 9.21 18.36 5.62
C VAL A 57 9.39 19.75 5.05
N ALA A 58 10.58 20.01 4.49
CA ALA A 58 10.92 21.29 3.87
C ALA A 58 10.20 21.47 2.52
N ASP A 59 10.27 20.47 1.63
CA ASP A 59 9.56 20.45 0.35
C ASP A 59 8.58 19.26 0.31
N HIS A 60 7.29 19.58 0.41
CA HIS A 60 6.23 18.58 0.38
C HIS A 60 6.09 17.91 -0.99
N ARG A 61 6.32 18.64 -2.08
CA ARG A 61 6.18 18.11 -3.44
C ARG A 61 7.24 17.06 -3.71
N GLU A 62 8.50 17.41 -3.48
CA GLU A 62 9.61 16.49 -3.71
C GLU A 62 9.52 15.27 -2.79
N THR A 63 9.18 15.49 -1.52
CA THR A 63 9.07 14.39 -0.53
C THR A 63 7.95 13.42 -0.88
N LEU A 64 6.76 13.90 -1.25
CA LEU A 64 5.64 13.04 -1.65
C LEU A 64 5.99 12.24 -2.91
N LEU A 65 6.63 12.86 -3.90
CA LEU A 65 7.06 12.17 -5.10
C LEU A 65 8.13 11.11 -4.82
N ALA A 66 9.08 11.40 -3.93
CA ALA A 66 10.11 10.45 -3.52
C ALA A 66 9.49 9.22 -2.86
N TYR A 67 8.58 9.40 -1.89
CA TYR A 67 7.90 8.28 -1.23
C TYR A 67 7.00 7.50 -2.18
N TYR A 68 6.33 8.17 -3.12
CA TYR A 68 5.57 7.48 -4.17
C TYR A 68 6.46 6.59 -5.04
N ARG A 69 7.61 7.11 -5.51
CA ARG A 69 8.56 6.35 -6.33
C ARG A 69 9.16 5.17 -5.57
N LEU A 70 9.48 5.36 -4.28
CA LEU A 70 9.97 4.29 -3.41
C LEU A 70 8.91 3.20 -3.20
N ALA A 71 7.64 3.57 -3.01
CA ALA A 71 6.53 2.63 -2.92
C ALA A 71 6.36 1.84 -4.24
N TYR A 72 6.37 2.55 -5.37
CA TYR A 72 6.27 1.95 -6.70
C TYR A 72 7.39 0.93 -6.96
N ASP A 73 8.65 1.33 -6.76
CA ASP A 73 9.81 0.46 -6.96
C ASP A 73 9.79 -0.76 -6.03
N SER A 74 9.43 -0.54 -4.76
CA SER A 74 9.33 -1.63 -3.78
C SER A 74 8.24 -2.62 -4.15
N MET A 75 7.10 -2.12 -4.63
CA MET A 75 6.02 -2.98 -5.10
C MET A 75 6.41 -3.77 -6.35
N LEU A 76 7.02 -3.10 -7.33
CA LEU A 76 7.47 -3.73 -8.58
C LEU A 76 8.43 -4.90 -8.31
N HIS A 77 9.33 -4.74 -7.34
CA HIS A 77 10.33 -5.75 -6.96
C HIS A 77 9.87 -6.68 -5.82
N ASN A 78 8.56 -6.76 -5.56
CA ASN A 78 7.95 -7.63 -4.57
C ASN A 78 8.50 -7.46 -3.12
N LYS A 79 8.99 -6.26 -2.79
CA LYS A 79 9.42 -5.85 -1.44
C LYS A 79 8.22 -5.26 -0.69
N LEU A 80 7.18 -6.07 -0.46
CA LEU A 80 5.86 -5.61 -0.01
C LEU A 80 5.86 -4.94 1.37
N ASP A 81 6.71 -5.37 2.30
CA ASP A 81 6.86 -4.71 3.61
C ASP A 81 7.40 -3.27 3.48
N LYS A 82 8.40 -3.07 2.60
CA LYS A 82 8.92 -1.73 2.30
C LYS A 82 7.88 -0.88 1.57
N CYS A 83 7.14 -1.49 0.65
CA CYS A 83 6.03 -0.81 -0.03
C CYS A 83 4.99 -0.33 0.99
N ALA A 84 4.56 -1.20 1.91
CA ALA A 84 3.62 -0.86 2.97
C ALA A 84 4.13 0.30 3.84
N HIS A 85 5.41 0.29 4.20
CA HIS A 85 6.05 1.39 4.92
C HIS A 85 5.98 2.71 4.12
N TYR A 86 6.38 2.72 2.85
CA TYR A 86 6.36 3.93 2.03
C TYR A 86 4.94 4.42 1.72
N VAL A 87 3.97 3.52 1.55
CA VAL A 87 2.55 3.86 1.36
C VAL A 87 1.98 4.52 2.62
N GLY A 88 2.19 3.94 3.80
CA GLY A 88 1.72 4.54 5.04
C GLY A 88 2.33 5.92 5.28
N THR A 89 3.64 6.08 5.04
CA THR A 89 4.30 7.38 5.11
C THR A 89 3.74 8.38 4.09
N LEU A 90 3.57 7.99 2.82
CA LEU A 90 3.03 8.85 1.77
C LEU A 90 1.65 9.41 2.15
N LEU A 91 0.72 8.53 2.55
CA LEU A 91 -0.65 8.89 2.90
C LEU A 91 -0.71 9.86 4.09
N ALA A 92 0.08 9.59 5.13
CA ALA A 92 0.17 10.49 6.28
C ALA A 92 0.81 11.84 5.93
N LEU A 93 1.82 11.87 5.07
CA LEU A 93 2.43 13.13 4.61
C LEU A 93 1.48 13.94 3.74
N MET A 94 0.62 13.30 2.94
CA MET A 94 -0.43 14.00 2.19
C MET A 94 -1.38 14.74 3.12
N LEU A 95 -1.85 14.08 4.19
CA LEU A 95 -2.66 14.72 5.22
C LEU A 95 -1.91 15.87 5.91
N LYS A 96 -0.65 15.63 6.29
CA LYS A 96 0.19 16.64 6.93
C LYS A 96 0.36 17.89 6.07
N ALA A 97 0.49 17.74 4.75
CA ALA A 97 0.57 18.86 3.80
C ALA A 97 -0.67 19.78 3.83
N LYS A 98 -1.80 19.31 4.39
CA LYS A 98 -3.04 20.08 4.59
C LYS A 98 -3.24 20.57 6.02
N GLY A 99 -2.19 20.55 6.85
CA GLY A 99 -2.28 21.00 8.23
C GLY A 99 -3.02 20.03 9.14
N TYR A 100 -3.02 18.73 8.80
CA TYR A 100 -3.61 17.69 9.62
C TYR A 100 -3.09 17.71 11.07
N SER A 101 -4.00 17.48 12.01
CA SER A 101 -3.70 17.20 13.41
C SER A 101 -4.54 16.00 13.88
N GLU A 102 -4.08 15.29 14.91
CA GLU A 102 -4.80 14.13 15.45
C GLU A 102 -6.19 14.48 16.01
N GLN A 103 -6.41 15.73 16.43
CA GLN A 103 -7.74 16.21 16.84
C GLN A 103 -8.73 16.18 15.67
N LEU A 104 -8.31 16.70 14.51
CA LEU A 104 -9.07 16.64 13.25
C LEU A 104 -9.19 15.20 12.73
N GLY A 105 -8.20 14.36 13.03
CA GLY A 105 -8.14 12.97 12.61
C GLY A 105 -9.36 12.15 12.99
N SER A 106 -9.87 12.32 14.21
CA SER A 106 -11.08 11.61 14.68
C SER A 106 -12.31 11.93 13.82
N GLN A 107 -12.52 13.21 13.49
CA GLN A 107 -13.63 13.66 12.67
C GLN A 107 -13.45 13.23 11.21
N LEU A 108 -12.24 13.41 10.68
CA LEU A 108 -11.91 13.03 9.31
C LEU A 108 -12.08 11.52 9.09
N LEU A 109 -11.65 10.70 10.04
CA LEU A 109 -11.85 9.25 9.99
C LEU A 109 -13.34 8.91 9.93
N SER A 110 -14.15 9.52 10.80
CA SER A 110 -15.60 9.27 10.83
C SER A 110 -16.32 9.67 9.51
N LEU A 111 -15.81 10.69 8.82
CA LEU A 111 -16.33 11.10 7.51
C LEU A 111 -15.93 10.10 6.43
N LEU A 112 -14.67 9.65 6.44
CA LEU A 112 -14.18 8.65 5.48
C LEU A 112 -14.86 7.29 5.65
N GLU A 113 -15.19 6.88 6.87
CA GLU A 113 -15.95 5.65 7.14
C GLU A 113 -17.37 5.69 6.55
N ARG A 114 -17.96 6.89 6.40
CA ARG A 114 -19.30 7.10 5.85
C ARG A 114 -19.28 7.45 4.36
N LEU A 115 -18.10 7.58 3.77
CA LEU A 115 -17.93 7.95 2.37
C LEU A 115 -18.51 6.86 1.47
N ASP A 116 -19.23 7.25 0.41
CA ASP A 116 -19.58 6.32 -0.66
C ASP A 116 -18.37 6.10 -1.58
N TRP A 117 -17.53 5.15 -1.20
CA TRP A 117 -16.29 4.79 -1.91
C TRP A 117 -16.53 4.38 -3.37
N GLY A 118 -17.70 3.84 -3.71
CA GLY A 118 -18.04 3.46 -5.09
C GLY A 118 -18.24 4.65 -6.02
N SER A 119 -18.52 5.83 -5.46
CA SER A 119 -18.75 7.07 -6.21
C SER A 119 -17.49 7.90 -6.46
N VAL A 120 -16.36 7.53 -5.84
CA VAL A 120 -15.11 8.30 -5.91
C VAL A 120 -14.49 8.17 -7.30
N ARG A 121 -14.43 9.28 -8.04
CA ARG A 121 -13.90 9.30 -9.40
C ARG A 121 -12.38 9.31 -9.41
N LEU A 122 -11.78 8.25 -9.93
CA LEU A 122 -10.33 8.16 -10.06
C LEU A 122 -9.84 8.98 -11.25
N TYR A 123 -8.77 9.76 -11.04
CA TYR A 123 -8.10 10.47 -12.13
C TYR A 123 -7.09 9.57 -12.83
N SER A 124 -6.89 9.78 -14.13
CA SER A 124 -5.93 9.06 -14.99
C SER A 124 -4.64 9.83 -15.31
N ASP A 125 -4.41 10.99 -14.67
CA ASP A 125 -3.20 11.83 -14.82
C ASP A 125 -1.87 11.18 -14.36
N GLU A 126 -0.76 11.91 -14.40
CA GLU A 126 0.51 11.42 -13.85
C GLU A 126 0.58 11.66 -12.33
N PRO A 127 1.32 10.84 -11.56
CA PRO A 127 1.50 11.03 -10.11
C PRO A 127 1.98 12.44 -9.75
N GLU A 128 2.87 13.02 -10.56
CA GLU A 128 3.33 14.40 -10.46
C GLU A 128 2.17 15.39 -10.49
N LYS A 129 1.28 15.28 -11.48
CA LYS A 129 0.12 16.17 -11.62
C LYS A 129 -0.88 16.01 -10.47
N LEU A 130 -1.05 14.78 -9.98
CA LEU A 130 -1.95 14.52 -8.85
C LEU A 130 -1.42 15.10 -7.55
N ILE A 131 -0.12 14.98 -7.30
CA ILE A 131 0.53 15.58 -6.13
C ILE A 131 0.51 17.10 -6.25
N ASP A 132 0.76 17.66 -7.43
CA ASP A 132 0.70 19.10 -7.68
C ASP A 132 -0.71 19.66 -7.49
N TYR A 133 -1.72 18.93 -7.97
CA TYR A 133 -3.12 19.24 -7.73
C TYR A 133 -3.44 19.17 -6.24
N TRP A 134 -3.07 18.08 -5.56
CA TRP A 134 -3.28 17.95 -4.13
C TRP A 134 -2.69 19.11 -3.35
N LEU A 135 -1.43 19.48 -3.62
CA LEU A 135 -0.75 20.54 -2.88
C LEU A 135 -1.37 21.92 -3.12
N SER A 136 -1.77 22.22 -4.36
CA SER A 136 -2.43 23.49 -4.71
C SER A 136 -3.89 23.59 -4.26
N TYR A 137 -4.55 22.45 -4.04
CA TYR A 137 -5.97 22.39 -3.64
C TYR A 137 -6.23 23.07 -2.29
N LYS A 138 -7.32 23.83 -2.18
CA LYS A 138 -7.77 24.42 -0.91
C LYS A 138 -9.15 23.87 -0.56
N PRO A 139 -9.26 23.01 0.47
CA PRO A 139 -10.55 22.44 0.86
C PRO A 139 -11.48 23.52 1.38
N LYS A 140 -12.76 23.44 1.02
CA LYS A 140 -13.80 24.36 1.51
C LYS A 140 -14.25 24.03 2.92
N ASP A 141 -14.36 22.75 3.20
CA ASP A 141 -14.77 22.16 4.48
C ASP A 141 -14.08 20.80 4.69
N LEU A 142 -14.39 20.14 5.81
CA LEU A 142 -13.77 18.87 6.17
C LEU A 142 -14.26 17.69 5.31
N GLU A 143 -15.51 17.74 4.82
CA GLU A 143 -16.07 16.69 3.94
C GLU A 143 -15.41 16.74 2.56
N ASP A 144 -15.24 17.96 2.03
CA ASP A 144 -14.51 18.23 0.81
C ASP A 144 -13.03 17.80 0.92
N LEU A 145 -12.39 18.07 2.07
CA LEU A 145 -11.06 17.54 2.35
C LEU A 145 -11.05 16.01 2.32
N ALA A 146 -12.00 15.36 2.98
CA ALA A 146 -12.10 13.90 3.04
C ALA A 146 -12.28 13.30 1.65
N TYR A 147 -13.22 13.83 0.88
CA TYR A 147 -13.52 13.37 -0.48
C TYR A 147 -12.31 13.52 -1.40
N VAL A 148 -11.71 14.72 -1.45
CA VAL A 148 -10.56 14.97 -2.34
C VAL A 148 -9.32 14.21 -1.89
N TYR A 149 -9.12 14.05 -0.58
CA TYR A 149 -8.04 13.21 -0.05
C TYR A 149 -8.20 11.76 -0.49
N ALA A 150 -9.37 11.16 -0.28
CA ALA A 150 -9.67 9.80 -0.71
C ALA A 150 -9.48 9.64 -2.23
N LEU A 151 -9.97 10.61 -3.00
CA LEU A 151 -9.86 10.63 -4.45
C LEU A 151 -8.40 10.60 -4.94
N ILE A 152 -7.57 11.52 -4.44
CA ILE A 152 -6.17 11.60 -4.87
C ILE A 152 -5.37 10.42 -4.34
N ALA A 153 -5.57 10.04 -3.08
CA ALA A 153 -4.88 8.92 -2.48
C ALA A 153 -5.18 7.61 -3.22
N LEU A 154 -6.45 7.32 -3.48
CA LEU A 154 -6.84 6.16 -4.29
C LEU A 154 -6.25 6.25 -5.70
N SER A 155 -6.35 7.41 -6.35
CA SER A 155 -5.75 7.59 -7.69
C SER A 155 -4.26 7.22 -7.69
N LEU A 156 -3.49 7.65 -6.69
CA LEU A 156 -2.07 7.29 -6.57
C LEU A 156 -1.86 5.78 -6.35
N LEU A 157 -2.62 5.17 -5.43
CA LEU A 157 -2.52 3.74 -5.14
C LEU A 157 -2.92 2.86 -6.34
N GLU A 158 -3.93 3.28 -7.09
CA GLU A 158 -4.40 2.65 -8.33
C GLU A 158 -3.36 2.65 -9.45
N ARG A 159 -2.27 3.39 -9.31
CA ARG A 159 -1.13 3.35 -10.27
C ARG A 159 -0.01 2.42 -9.86
N LEU A 160 0.00 1.92 -8.63
CA LEU A 160 1.03 0.98 -8.19
C LEU A 160 0.91 -0.38 -8.92
N PRO A 161 2.02 -1.09 -9.16
CA PRO A 161 2.02 -2.35 -9.88
C PRO A 161 1.54 -3.51 -8.98
N SER A 162 0.22 -3.61 -8.79
CA SER A 162 -0.44 -4.66 -7.99
C SER A 162 -0.62 -6.00 -8.69
N ASP A 163 -0.29 -6.10 -9.97
CA ASP A 163 -0.34 -7.36 -10.69
C ASP A 163 0.78 -8.31 -10.22
N SER A 164 0.40 -9.46 -9.69
CA SER A 164 1.31 -10.47 -9.15
C SER A 164 2.27 -11.04 -10.20
N PHE A 165 1.83 -11.18 -11.45
CA PHE A 165 2.65 -11.68 -12.55
C PHE A 165 3.72 -10.66 -12.94
N ILE A 166 3.34 -9.38 -13.06
CA ILE A 166 4.29 -8.29 -13.33
C ILE A 166 5.37 -8.24 -12.24
N ARG A 167 4.97 -8.31 -10.96
CA ARG A 167 5.92 -8.33 -9.83
C ARG A 167 6.87 -9.53 -9.87
N LEU A 168 6.35 -10.71 -10.22
CA LEU A 168 7.14 -11.94 -10.31
C LEU A 168 8.23 -11.81 -11.37
N LEU A 169 7.90 -11.26 -12.55
CA LEU A 169 8.86 -11.07 -13.65
C LEU A 169 9.97 -10.06 -13.32
N HIS A 170 9.66 -9.04 -12.50
CA HIS A 170 10.63 -8.03 -12.09
C HIS A 170 11.50 -8.44 -10.90
N THR A 171 11.19 -9.56 -10.25
CA THR A 171 11.98 -10.05 -9.11
C THR A 171 12.92 -11.17 -9.57
N PRO A 172 14.25 -10.96 -9.70
CA PRO A 172 15.15 -11.88 -10.40
C PRO A 172 15.07 -13.33 -9.91
N ARG A 173 15.12 -13.53 -8.58
CA ARG A 173 15.04 -14.87 -7.97
C ARG A 173 13.70 -15.57 -8.22
N LEU A 174 12.59 -14.83 -8.16
CA LEU A 174 11.26 -15.42 -8.40
C LEU A 174 11.04 -15.71 -9.88
N ARG A 175 11.50 -14.80 -10.76
CA ARG A 175 11.50 -15.01 -12.20
C ARG A 175 12.26 -16.29 -12.56
N GLU A 176 13.48 -16.45 -12.06
CA GLU A 176 14.31 -17.64 -12.33
C GLU A 176 13.62 -18.92 -11.84
N LEU A 177 13.10 -18.95 -10.61
CA LEU A 177 12.37 -20.09 -10.08
C LEU A 177 11.12 -20.44 -10.91
N TYR A 178 10.37 -19.43 -11.35
CA TYR A 178 9.20 -19.61 -12.20
C TYR A 178 9.57 -20.14 -13.59
N THR A 179 10.63 -19.61 -14.21
CA THR A 179 11.11 -20.11 -15.51
C THR A 179 11.58 -21.55 -15.39
N ILE A 180 12.34 -21.89 -14.34
CA ILE A 180 12.82 -23.25 -14.10
C ILE A 180 11.65 -24.21 -13.86
N SER A 181 10.66 -23.82 -13.05
CA SER A 181 9.50 -24.67 -12.78
C SER A 181 8.69 -24.93 -14.04
N LEU A 182 8.48 -23.91 -14.88
CA LEU A 182 7.79 -24.04 -16.15
C LEU A 182 8.54 -24.98 -17.11
N VAL A 183 9.86 -24.85 -17.22
CA VAL A 183 10.70 -25.76 -18.02
C VAL A 183 10.59 -27.20 -17.52
N LEU A 184 10.67 -27.42 -16.20
CA LEU A 184 10.53 -28.75 -15.62
C LEU A 184 9.15 -29.36 -15.87
N ILE A 185 8.08 -28.57 -15.77
CA ILE A 185 6.71 -29.02 -16.10
C ILE A 185 6.65 -29.46 -17.57
N VAL A 186 7.15 -28.64 -18.49
CA VAL A 186 7.15 -28.96 -19.93
C VAL A 186 7.94 -30.24 -20.21
N ILE A 187 9.15 -30.38 -19.65
CA ILE A 187 9.99 -31.57 -19.82
C ILE A 187 9.28 -32.81 -19.28
N THR A 188 8.69 -32.71 -18.08
CA THR A 188 8.02 -33.83 -17.41
C THR A 188 6.76 -34.24 -18.19
N SER A 189 5.94 -33.28 -18.61
CA SER A 189 4.77 -33.53 -19.45
C SER A 189 5.15 -34.17 -20.78
N ALA A 190 6.19 -33.66 -21.46
CA ALA A 190 6.68 -34.23 -22.71
C ALA A 190 7.19 -35.67 -22.51
N TYR A 191 7.92 -35.93 -21.42
CA TYR A 191 8.38 -37.28 -21.07
C TYR A 191 7.21 -38.25 -20.89
N PHE A 192 6.17 -37.87 -20.14
CA PHE A 192 5.00 -38.72 -19.94
C PHE A 192 4.22 -38.98 -21.24
N VAL A 193 4.09 -37.98 -22.11
CA VAL A 193 3.47 -38.15 -23.43
C VAL A 193 4.28 -39.14 -24.28
N VAL A 194 5.60 -38.97 -24.36
CA VAL A 194 6.47 -39.88 -25.14
C VAL A 194 6.45 -41.29 -24.57
N LYS A 195 6.50 -41.44 -23.24
CA LYS A 195 6.42 -42.74 -22.57
C LYS A 195 5.10 -43.44 -22.89
N ARG A 196 3.98 -42.73 -22.78
CA ARG A 196 2.64 -43.26 -23.09
C ARG A 196 2.54 -43.71 -24.55
N VAL A 197 3.00 -42.91 -25.50
CA VAL A 197 3.00 -43.26 -26.93
C VAL A 197 3.84 -44.50 -27.21
N LYS A 198 4.96 -44.71 -26.49
CA LYS A 198 5.78 -45.93 -26.62
C LYS A 198 5.16 -47.17 -25.99
N GLU A 199 4.29 -47.03 -24.99
CA GLU A 199 3.58 -48.15 -24.36
C GLU A 199 2.32 -48.55 -25.14
N GLU A 200 1.73 -47.62 -25.91
CA GLU A 200 0.55 -47.85 -26.76
C GLU A 200 0.90 -48.30 -28.20
N ALA A 201 2.18 -48.31 -28.60
CA ALA A 201 2.69 -48.70 -29.92
C ALA A 201 3.36 -50.08 -29.90
#